data_AF-A0A0F8XI33-F1
#
_entry.id   AF-A0A0F8XI33-F1
#
_cell.length_a   1.000
_cell.length_b   1.000
_cell.length_c   1.000
_cell.angle_alpha   90.00
_cell.angle_beta   90.00
_cell.angle_gamma   90.00
#
_symmetry.space_group_name_H-M   'P 1'
#
loop_
_entity.id
_entity.type
_entity.pdbx_description
1 polymer ?
#
loop_
_entity_poly.entity_id
_entity_poly.type
_entity_poly.pdbx_seq_one_letter_code
_entity_poly.pdbx_strand_id
1 'polypeptide(L)'
;MARTTVEDCLENVDNRFQLVLVAAKRAREIAMGADPMVSLDNDKPTVLALREIAAGLIGREILDKTNAREHAAETLVSDEELQSEV
;
A
#
# COMPACT_ATOMS: atom_id res chain seq x y z
N MET A 1 -12.01 14.59 -2.71
CA MET A 1 -12.55 13.29 -3.15
C MET A 1 -12.67 13.30 -4.67
N ALA A 2 -11.55 13.07 -5.35
CA ALA A 2 -11.58 12.80 -6.78
C ALA A 2 -12.31 11.48 -7.04
N ARG A 3 -13.17 11.45 -8.06
CA ARG A 3 -13.79 10.21 -8.54
C ARG A 3 -12.81 9.53 -9.48
N THR A 4 -12.01 8.61 -8.96
CA THR A 4 -11.16 7.70 -9.76
C THR A 4 -11.88 6.38 -9.89
N THR A 5 -11.96 5.84 -11.11
CA THR A 5 -12.65 4.58 -11.37
C THR A 5 -11.67 3.41 -11.35
N VAL A 6 -12.16 2.19 -11.15
CA VAL A 6 -11.29 1.01 -11.03
C VAL A 6 -10.73 0.65 -12.40
N GLU A 7 -11.47 0.98 -13.43
CA GLU A 7 -11.18 0.82 -14.85
C GLU A 7 -9.88 1.54 -15.22
N ASP A 8 -9.71 2.79 -14.77
CA ASP A 8 -8.48 3.58 -15.00
C ASP A 8 -7.24 2.90 -14.41
N CYS A 9 -7.40 2.15 -13.32
CA CYS A 9 -6.29 1.44 -12.68
C CYS A 9 -5.94 0.13 -13.40
N LEU A 10 -6.91 -0.49 -14.07
CA LEU A 10 -6.72 -1.76 -14.77
C LEU A 10 -5.99 -1.60 -16.11
N GLU A 11 -5.88 -0.39 -16.64
CA GLU A 11 -4.99 -0.10 -17.79
C GLU A 11 -3.51 -0.31 -17.44
N ASN A 12 -3.14 -0.17 -16.16
CA ASN A 12 -1.77 -0.31 -15.68
C ASN A 12 -1.52 -1.59 -14.86
N VAL A 13 -2.59 -2.30 -14.45
CA VAL A 13 -2.50 -3.54 -13.67
C VAL A 13 -3.53 -4.56 -14.16
N ASP A 14 -3.06 -5.62 -14.81
CA ASP A 14 -3.91 -6.62 -15.48
C ASP A 14 -4.80 -7.46 -14.53
N ASN A 15 -4.51 -7.46 -13.22
CA ASN A 15 -5.19 -8.31 -12.24
C ASN A 15 -5.80 -7.48 -11.10
N ARG A 16 -7.12 -7.62 -10.90
CA ARG A 16 -7.89 -6.92 -9.86
C ARG A 16 -7.43 -7.23 -8.44
N PHE A 17 -7.03 -8.48 -8.16
CA PHE A 17 -6.49 -8.84 -6.85
C PHE A 17 -5.12 -8.21 -6.62
N GLN A 18 -4.29 -8.19 -7.66
CA GLN A 18 -2.99 -7.55 -7.60
C GLN A 18 -3.12 -6.04 -7.43
N LEU A 19 -4.08 -5.40 -8.09
CA LEU A 19 -4.43 -3.99 -7.89
C LEU A 19 -4.73 -3.70 -6.41
N VAL A 20 -5.53 -4.55 -5.76
CA VAL A 20 -5.83 -4.39 -4.33
C VAL A 20 -4.56 -4.48 -3.48
N LEU A 21 -3.66 -5.43 -3.76
CA LEU A 21 -2.40 -5.57 -3.02
C LEU A 21 -1.46 -4.38 -3.23
N VAL A 22 -1.29 -3.93 -4.47
CA VAL A 22 -0.45 -2.77 -4.85
C VAL A 22 -0.98 -1.51 -4.18
N ALA A 23 -2.29 -1.25 -4.30
CA ALA A 23 -2.94 -0.09 -3.72
C ALA A 23 -2.86 -0.10 -2.19
N ALA A 24 -3.05 -1.26 -1.54
CA ALA A 24 -2.95 -1.39 -0.09
C ALA A 24 -1.53 -1.11 0.41
N LYS A 25 -0.51 -1.68 -0.25
CA LYS A 25 0.89 -1.44 0.11
C LYS A 25 1.26 0.03 -0.05
N ARG A 26 0.92 0.62 -1.20
CA ARG A 26 1.22 2.03 -1.46
C ARG A 26 0.49 2.97 -0.51
N ALA A 27 -0.79 2.71 -0.23
CA ALA A 27 -1.55 3.51 0.73
C ALA A 27 -0.96 3.46 2.14
N ARG A 28 -0.37 2.31 2.54
CA ARG A 28 0.34 2.18 3.81
C ARG A 28 1.62 3.01 3.83
N GLU A 29 2.42 2.99 2.77
CA GLU A 29 3.61 3.86 2.66
C GLU A 29 3.23 5.34 2.79
N ILE A 30 2.19 5.79 2.09
CA ILE A 30 1.70 7.17 2.16
C ILE A 30 1.21 7.49 3.58
N ALA A 31 0.49 6.56 4.22
CA ALA A 31 0.04 6.74 5.60
C ALA A 31 1.19 6.80 6.61
N MET A 32 2.33 6.16 6.31
CA MET A 32 3.56 6.21 7.10
C MET A 32 4.42 7.45 6.79
N GLY A 33 3.94 8.36 5.92
CA GLY A 33 4.60 9.62 5.60
C GLY A 33 5.46 9.59 4.33
N ALA A 34 5.30 8.59 3.47
CA ALA A 34 5.90 8.64 2.13
C ALA A 34 5.24 9.74 1.29
N ASP A 35 6.05 10.45 0.51
CA ASP A 35 5.57 11.52 -0.36
C ASP A 35 4.72 10.95 -1.51
N PRO A 36 3.48 11.47 -1.70
CA PRO A 36 2.67 11.16 -2.87
C PRO A 36 3.25 11.79 -4.14
N MET A 37 3.13 11.08 -5.25
CA MET A 37 3.55 11.56 -6.58
C MET A 37 2.44 12.34 -7.31
N VAL A 38 1.24 12.42 -6.73
CA VAL A 38 0.08 13.15 -7.25
C VAL A 38 -0.34 14.25 -6.28
N SER A 39 -1.12 15.22 -6.76
CA SER A 39 -1.60 16.35 -5.95
C SER A 39 -2.42 15.91 -4.74
N LEU A 40 -2.11 16.51 -3.58
CA LEU A 40 -2.84 16.33 -2.33
C LEU A 40 -4.15 17.13 -2.35
N ASP A 41 -5.22 16.53 -2.87
CA ASP A 41 -6.56 17.17 -2.91
C ASP A 41 -7.45 16.75 -1.73
N ASN A 42 -6.90 16.77 -0.49
CA ASN A 42 -7.56 16.26 0.73
C ASN A 42 -8.08 14.81 0.58
N ASP A 43 -7.43 14.04 -0.29
CA ASP A 43 -7.78 12.65 -0.55
C ASP A 43 -7.14 11.74 0.50
N LYS A 44 -7.83 10.65 0.85
CA LYS A 44 -7.29 9.63 1.75
C LYS A 44 -6.10 8.92 1.08
N PRO A 45 -5.15 8.34 1.84
CA PRO A 45 -4.01 7.61 1.29
C PRO A 45 -4.38 6.54 0.26
N THR A 46 -5.52 5.87 0.45
CA THR A 46 -6.05 4.87 -0.49
C THR A 46 -6.45 5.46 -1.84
N VAL A 47 -7.04 6.66 -1.85
CA VAL A 47 -7.44 7.36 -3.08
C VAL A 47 -6.21 7.90 -3.79
N LEU A 48 -5.23 8.42 -3.06
CA LEU A 48 -3.94 8.86 -3.62
C LEU A 48 -3.21 7.69 -4.29
N ALA A 49 -3.12 6.54 -3.63
CA ALA A 49 -2.51 5.33 -4.20
C ALA A 49 -3.20 4.89 -5.50
N LEU A 50 -4.54 4.87 -5.55
CA LEU A 50 -5.28 4.53 -6.77
C LEU A 50 -5.05 5.56 -7.89
N ARG A 51 -4.93 6.85 -7.57
CA ARG A 51 -4.60 7.90 -8.55
C ARG A 51 -3.18 7.73 -9.10
N GLU A 52 -2.21 7.37 -8.27
CA GLU A 52 -0.83 7.06 -8.72
C GLU A 52 -0.79 5.84 -9.63
N ILE A 53 -1.57 4.80 -9.32
CA ILE A 53 -1.68 3.58 -10.15
C ILE A 53 -2.37 3.90 -11.48
N ALA A 54 -3.46 4.67 -11.48
CA ALA A 54 -4.12 5.11 -12.70
C ALA A 54 -3.23 6.00 -13.58
N ALA A 55 -2.32 6.78 -12.97
CA ALA A 55 -1.32 7.57 -13.68
C ALA A 55 -0.10 6.76 -14.16
N GLY A 56 -0.04 5.45 -13.88
CA GLY A 56 1.10 4.59 -14.23
C GLY A 56 2.39 4.90 -13.47
N LEU A 57 2.31 5.62 -12.34
CA LEU A 57 3.47 6.01 -11.53
C LEU A 57 3.86 4.92 -10.52
N ILE A 58 2.91 4.07 -10.15
CA ILE A 58 3.08 2.95 -9.22
C ILE A 58 2.44 1.71 -9.84
N GLY A 59 3.21 0.61 -9.89
CA GLY A 59 2.76 -0.69 -10.38
C GLY A 59 3.14 -1.85 -9.47
N ARG A 60 3.23 -3.05 -10.05
CA ARG A 60 3.50 -4.30 -9.32
C ARG A 60 4.84 -4.30 -8.60
N GLU A 61 5.82 -3.59 -9.12
CA GLU A 61 7.19 -3.50 -8.61
C GLU A 61 7.26 -3.02 -7.15
N ILE A 62 6.21 -2.35 -6.65
CA ILE A 62 6.11 -2.01 -5.24
C ILE A 62 6.07 -3.26 -4.35
N LEU A 63 5.49 -4.36 -4.82
CA LEU A 63 5.34 -5.61 -4.06
C LEU A 63 6.70 -6.31 -3.87
N ASP A 64 7.62 -6.17 -4.83
CA ASP A 64 8.94 -6.79 -4.80
C ASP A 64 9.89 -6.13 -3.80
N LYS A 65 9.61 -4.88 -3.42
CA LYS A 65 10.35 -4.16 -2.37
C LYS A 65 9.95 -4.71 -0.99
N THR A 66 10.41 -5.91 -0.64
CA THR A 66 10.29 -6.42 0.73
C THR A 66 11.32 -5.72 1.59
N ASN A 67 10.90 -4.69 2.34
CA ASN A 67 11.78 -4.09 3.33
C ASN A 67 11.90 -5.05 4.51
N ALA A 68 13.10 -5.53 4.82
CA ALA A 68 13.40 -6.37 5.99
C ALA A 68 12.89 -5.74 7.31
N ARG A 69 12.65 -4.43 7.34
CA ARG A 69 12.02 -3.69 8.43
C ARG A 69 10.55 -4.06 8.68
N GLU A 70 9.77 -4.45 7.68
CA GLU A 70 8.35 -4.81 7.85
C GLU A 70 8.19 -6.15 8.60
N HIS A 71 9.03 -7.15 8.31
CA HIS A 71 9.02 -8.42 9.05
C HIS A 71 9.53 -8.30 10.49
N ALA A 72 10.46 -7.37 10.74
CA ALA A 72 11.01 -7.17 12.08
C ALA A 72 10.02 -6.45 13.04
N ALA A 73 8.98 -5.80 12.52
CA ALA A 73 8.01 -5.05 13.32
C ALA A 73 6.80 -5.88 13.78
N GLU A 74 6.51 -7.04 13.16
CA GLU A 74 5.34 -7.87 13.51
C GLU A 74 5.58 -8.87 14.66
N THR A 75 6.81 -9.07 15.13
CA THR A 75 7.05 -9.87 16.35
C THR A 75 6.94 -8.99 17.60
N LEU A 76 5.70 -8.63 17.97
CA LEU A 76 5.40 -7.99 19.25
C LEU A 76 4.98 -8.98 20.35
N VAL A 77 4.95 -10.29 20.06
CA VAL A 77 4.84 -11.30 21.12
C VAL A 77 6.23 -11.46 21.70
N SER A 78 6.46 -10.83 22.85
CA SER A 78 7.64 -11.09 23.67
C SER A 78 7.66 -12.57 24.08
N ASP A 79 8.83 -13.20 24.04
CA ASP A 79 9.02 -14.59 24.51
C ASP A 79 8.48 -14.82 25.95
N GLU A 80 8.37 -13.75 26.74
CA GLU A 80 7.73 -13.72 28.06
C GLU A 80 6.24 -14.07 28.06
N GLU A 81 5.47 -13.66 27.04
CA GLU A 81 4.03 -14.00 26.95
C GLU A 81 3.85 -15.49 26.63
N LEU A 82 4.73 -16.07 25.81
CA LEU A 82 4.72 -17.50 25.46
C LEU A 82 5.03 -18.42 26.65
N GLN A 83 5.81 -17.95 27.63
CA GLN A 83 6.15 -18.73 28.82
C GLN A 83 5.08 -18.69 29.92
N SER A 84 4.10 -17.79 29.81
CA SER A 84 3.06 -17.61 30.84
C SER A 84 1.84 -18.54 30.69
N GLU A 85 1.73 -19.28 29.58
CA GLU A 85 0.62 -20.19 29.28
C GLU A 85 0.92 -21.69 29.56
N VAL A 86 2.00 -22.02 30.28
CA VAL A 86 2.34 -23.41 30.69
C VAL A 86 2.34 -23.57 32.21
#